data_AF-A0A645J2Z0-F1
#
_entry.id   AF-A0A645J2Z0-F1
#
_cell.length_a   1.000
_cell.length_b   1.000
_cell.length_c   1.000
_cell.angle_alpha   90.00
_cell.angle_beta   90.00
_cell.angle_gamma   90.00
#
_symmetry.space_group_name_H-M   'P 1'
#
loop_
_entity.id
_entity.type
_entity.pdbx_description
1 polymer ?
#
loop_
_entity_poly.entity_id
_entity_poly.type
_entity_poly.pdbx_seq_one_letter_code
_entity_poly.pdbx_strand_id
1 'polypeptide(L)'
;MDLSFDSGLLKLLGVSLGSGWDDDSAFTGLILSGSAFPGVADNGQTSLTLATLSFEVLGAGSTSVGLSGLSANSFDQGLIYQMSPTLDIQATHALALAVPEPGSYAMMLAGLGLLSLAVRRRG
;
A
#
# COMPACT_ATOMS: atom_id res chain seq x y z
N MET A 1 -13.10 -5.81 -5.08
CA MET A 1 -11.97 -6.67 -4.63
C MET A 1 -11.79 -6.52 -3.13
N ASP A 2 -11.32 -7.57 -2.45
CA ASP A 2 -11.03 -7.51 -1.02
C ASP A 2 -9.56 -7.15 -0.77
N LEU A 3 -9.33 -6.33 0.24
CA LEU A 3 -8.02 -5.79 0.62
C LEU A 3 -7.71 -6.22 2.05
N SER A 4 -6.65 -6.99 2.21
CA SER A 4 -6.17 -7.48 3.50
C SER A 4 -4.85 -6.83 3.88
N PHE A 5 -4.77 -6.27 5.08
CA PHE A 5 -3.54 -5.72 5.67
C PHE A 5 -3.65 -5.69 7.20
N ASP A 6 -2.52 -5.56 7.89
CA ASP A 6 -2.48 -5.41 9.34
C ASP A 6 -2.84 -3.97 9.74
N SER A 7 -4.04 -3.77 10.27
CA SER A 7 -4.54 -2.46 10.72
C SER A 7 -3.85 -1.94 11.98
N GLY A 8 -3.07 -2.77 12.69
CA GLY A 8 -2.23 -2.34 13.80
C GLY A 8 -0.92 -1.69 13.36
N LEU A 9 -0.46 -1.99 12.14
CA LEU A 9 0.82 -1.49 11.58
C LEU A 9 0.63 -0.52 10.41
N LEU A 10 -0.46 -0.66 9.66
CA LEU A 10 -0.77 0.14 8.48
C LEU A 10 -2.16 0.73 8.58
N LYS A 11 -2.29 1.97 8.11
CA LYS A 11 -3.59 2.63 7.94
C LYS A 11 -3.74 3.02 6.48
N LEU A 12 -4.79 2.54 5.83
CA LEU A 12 -5.11 2.94 4.46
C LEU A 12 -5.51 4.42 4.45
N LEU A 13 -4.77 5.22 3.70
CA LEU A 13 -5.05 6.64 3.48
C LEU A 13 -6.01 6.85 2.31
N GLY A 14 -5.87 6.03 1.28
CA GLY A 14 -6.71 6.13 0.09
C GLY A 14 -6.30 5.16 -1.01
N VAL A 15 -7.18 5.09 -2.00
CA VAL A 15 -7.03 4.31 -3.22
C VAL A 15 -7.16 5.28 -4.38
N SER A 16 -6.23 5.23 -5.32
CA SER A 16 -6.31 5.95 -6.59
C SER A 16 -6.22 4.95 -7.72
N LEU A 17 -7.17 4.96 -8.64
CA LEU A 17 -7.09 4.10 -9.82
C LEU A 17 -6.00 4.58 -10.78
N GLY A 18 -5.48 3.65 -11.58
CA GLY A 18 -4.52 3.93 -12.63
C GLY A 18 -5.15 4.70 -13.79
N SER A 19 -4.33 5.31 -14.64
CA SER A 19 -4.81 6.01 -15.83
C SER A 19 -5.57 5.05 -16.77
N GLY A 20 -6.74 5.48 -17.24
CA GLY A 20 -7.59 4.67 -18.13
C GLY A 20 -8.61 3.80 -17.41
N TRP A 21 -8.71 3.92 -16.07
CA TRP A 21 -9.73 3.32 -15.24
C TRP A 21 -10.64 4.40 -14.66
N ASP A 22 -11.94 4.18 -14.73
CA ASP A 22 -12.96 4.97 -14.07
C ASP A 22 -13.29 4.35 -12.71
N ASP A 23 -13.50 5.20 -11.69
CA ASP A 23 -13.76 4.77 -10.32
C ASP A 23 -15.23 4.43 -10.10
N ASP A 24 -15.49 3.14 -9.89
CA ASP A 24 -16.83 2.58 -9.67
C ASP A 24 -17.05 2.20 -8.20
N SER A 25 -16.11 2.52 -7.30
CA SER A 25 -16.18 2.18 -5.87
C SER A 25 -17.44 2.71 -5.19
N ALA A 26 -17.90 3.90 -5.58
CA ALA A 26 -19.14 4.50 -5.07
C ALA A 26 -20.40 3.71 -5.47
N PHE A 27 -20.37 3.02 -6.61
CA PHE A 27 -21.49 2.24 -7.13
C PHE A 27 -21.48 0.81 -6.60
N THR A 28 -20.30 0.20 -6.49
CA THR A 28 -20.15 -1.20 -6.05
C THR A 28 -20.04 -1.36 -4.54
N GLY A 29 -19.72 -0.29 -3.80
CA GLY A 29 -19.47 -0.33 -2.36
C GLY A 29 -18.15 -1.02 -1.99
N LEU A 30 -17.31 -1.35 -2.97
CA LEU A 30 -16.00 -1.99 -2.78
C LEU A 30 -14.91 -0.92 -2.74
N ILE A 31 -13.92 -1.11 -1.86
CA ILE A 31 -12.77 -0.18 -1.72
C ILE A 31 -11.94 -0.10 -3.01
N LEU A 32 -11.91 -1.19 -3.77
CA LEU A 32 -11.20 -1.31 -5.05
C LEU A 32 -12.18 -1.84 -6.08
N SER A 33 -12.70 -0.91 -6.89
CA SER A 33 -13.56 -1.20 -8.03
C SER A 33 -13.39 -0.11 -9.08
N GLY A 34 -13.19 -0.53 -10.32
CA GLY A 34 -13.11 0.37 -11.45
C GLY A 34 -13.23 -0.39 -12.75
N SER A 35 -13.63 0.34 -13.79
CA SER A 35 -13.84 -0.20 -15.12
C SER A 35 -13.09 0.63 -16.16
N ALA A 36 -12.85 0.04 -17.32
CA ALA A 36 -12.25 0.73 -18.45
C ALA A 36 -13.08 0.41 -19.69
N PHE A 37 -13.76 1.41 -20.25
CA PHE A 37 -14.53 1.26 -21.48
C PHE A 37 -14.05 2.30 -22.52
N PRO A 38 -13.74 1.91 -23.77
CA PRO A 38 -13.92 0.58 -24.40
C PRO A 38 -12.86 -0.46 -23.99
N GLY A 39 -11.90 -0.10 -23.14
CA GLY A 39 -10.84 -0.96 -22.65
C GLY A 39 -9.52 -0.20 -22.52
N VAL A 40 -8.50 -0.86 -21.98
CA VAL A 40 -7.14 -0.31 -21.92
C VAL A 40 -6.34 -0.80 -23.13
N ALA A 41 -5.69 0.12 -23.85
CA ALA A 41 -4.86 -0.22 -25.00
C ALA A 41 -3.60 -0.99 -24.57
N ASP A 42 -3.33 -2.10 -25.25
CA ASP A 42 -2.06 -2.82 -25.12
C ASP A 42 -1.05 -2.30 -26.15
N ASN A 43 -0.18 -1.39 -25.72
CA ASN A 43 0.91 -0.86 -26.53
C ASN A 43 2.21 -1.68 -26.38
N GLY A 44 2.12 -2.93 -25.89
CA GLY A 44 3.28 -3.77 -25.56
C GLY A 44 3.87 -3.49 -24.18
N GLN A 45 3.06 -2.98 -23.25
CA GLN A 45 3.49 -2.75 -21.87
C GLN A 45 3.65 -4.08 -21.13
N THR A 46 4.73 -4.24 -20.35
CA THR A 46 4.98 -5.44 -19.54
C THR A 46 4.22 -5.45 -18.21
N SER A 47 3.65 -4.32 -17.81
CA SER A 47 2.90 -4.15 -16.57
C SER A 47 1.72 -3.21 -16.78
N LEU A 48 0.63 -3.48 -16.06
CA LEU A 48 -0.57 -2.66 -16.06
C LEU A 48 -0.86 -2.20 -14.64
N THR A 49 -0.89 -0.88 -14.43
CA THR A 49 -1.26 -0.30 -13.14
C THR A 49 -2.78 -0.21 -13.05
N LEU A 50 -3.38 -1.03 -12.17
CA LEU A 50 -4.81 -1.02 -11.90
C LEU A 50 -5.17 0.06 -10.88
N ALA A 51 -4.46 0.07 -9.74
CA ALA A 51 -4.67 1.00 -8.65
C ALA A 51 -3.38 1.22 -7.86
N THR A 52 -3.31 2.36 -7.20
CA THR A 52 -2.28 2.74 -6.24
C THR A 52 -2.91 2.83 -4.86
N LEU A 53 -2.38 2.06 -3.91
CA LEU A 53 -2.80 2.04 -2.52
C LEU A 53 -1.82 2.86 -1.69
N SER A 54 -2.32 3.86 -0.97
CA SER A 54 -1.51 4.70 -0.10
C SER A 54 -1.72 4.31 1.35
N PHE A 55 -0.64 3.98 2.06
CA PHE A 55 -0.68 3.59 3.47
C PHE A 55 0.17 4.52 4.34
N GLU A 56 -0.37 4.85 5.51
CA GLU A 56 0.35 5.46 6.63
C GLU A 56 0.92 4.35 7.51
N VAL A 57 2.21 4.44 7.83
CA VAL A 57 2.92 3.47 8.68
C VAL A 57 2.74 3.86 10.14
N LEU A 58 2.02 3.04 10.90
CA LEU A 58 1.73 3.28 12.32
C LEU A 58 2.79 2.69 13.25
N GLY A 59 3.50 1.65 12.80
CA GLY A 59 4.48 0.93 13.61
C GLY A 59 5.57 0.27 12.79
N ALA A 60 6.67 -0.06 13.45
CA ALA A 60 7.75 -0.83 12.85
C ALA A 60 7.46 -2.33 12.95
N GLY A 61 7.90 -3.10 11.96
CA GLY A 61 7.68 -4.55 11.91
C GLY A 61 7.57 -5.09 10.49
N SER A 62 7.23 -6.37 10.37
CA SER A 62 6.95 -7.01 9.08
C SER A 62 5.45 -7.17 8.92
N THR A 63 4.92 -6.77 7.77
CA THR A 63 3.50 -6.95 7.43
C THR A 63 3.34 -7.33 5.96
N SER A 64 2.14 -7.70 5.55
CA SER A 64 1.83 -7.92 4.14
C SER A 64 0.54 -7.24 3.75
N VAL A 65 0.50 -6.75 2.51
CA VAL A 65 -0.72 -6.29 1.86
C VAL A 65 -1.14 -7.36 0.87
N GLY A 66 -2.36 -7.85 1.03
CA GLY A 66 -2.99 -8.85 0.19
C GLY A 66 -4.16 -8.26 -0.57
N LEU A 67 -4.27 -8.64 -1.85
CA LEU A 67 -5.40 -8.36 -2.71
C LEU A 67 -5.97 -9.69 -3.18
N SER A 68 -7.29 -9.85 -3.03
CA SER A 68 -8.01 -11.04 -3.51
C SER A 68 -9.33 -10.65 -4.14
N GLY A 69 -9.55 -11.07 -5.39
CA GLY A 69 -10.87 -11.06 -6.02
C GLY A 69 -11.62 -12.35 -5.69
N LEU A 70 -12.91 -12.26 -5.33
CA LEU A 70 -13.76 -13.44 -5.17
C LEU A 70 -14.34 -13.78 -6.55
N SER A 71 -13.72 -14.76 -7.20
CA SER A 71 -14.19 -15.49 -8.37
C SER A 71 -14.28 -14.74 -9.70
N ALA A 72 -13.70 -15.35 -10.74
CA ALA A 72 -13.82 -15.05 -12.17
C ALA A 72 -15.26 -14.87 -12.72
N ASN A 73 -16.28 -15.15 -11.92
CA ASN A 73 -17.70 -15.06 -12.28
C ASN A 73 -18.40 -13.82 -11.72
N SER A 74 -17.71 -12.99 -10.93
CA SER A 74 -18.23 -11.74 -10.40
C SER A 74 -17.81 -10.58 -11.31
N PHE A 75 -18.77 -9.89 -11.94
CA PHE A 75 -18.46 -8.78 -12.87
C PHE A 75 -17.79 -7.58 -12.18
N ASP A 76 -17.94 -7.50 -10.86
CA ASP A 76 -17.36 -6.50 -9.97
C ASP A 76 -16.01 -6.91 -9.37
N GLN A 77 -15.53 -8.15 -9.64
CA GLN A 77 -14.30 -8.69 -9.03
C GLN A 77 -13.46 -9.45 -10.05
N GLY A 78 -12.28 -8.92 -10.35
CA GLY A 78 -11.32 -9.52 -11.29
C GLY A 78 -11.04 -8.62 -12.49
N LEU A 79 -10.19 -9.10 -13.39
CA LEU A 79 -9.86 -8.41 -14.64
C LEU A 79 -10.56 -9.11 -15.80
N ILE A 80 -11.57 -8.45 -16.36
CA ILE A 80 -12.36 -8.98 -17.48
C ILE A 80 -11.82 -8.37 -18.77
N TYR A 81 -11.30 -9.23 -19.63
CA TYR A 81 -10.92 -8.87 -20.99
C TYR A 81 -12.00 -9.33 -21.96
N GLN A 82 -12.42 -8.48 -22.89
CA GLN A 82 -13.52 -8.77 -23.81
C GLN A 82 -13.32 -10.04 -24.67
N MET A 83 -12.06 -10.48 -24.86
CA MET A 83 -11.66 -11.62 -25.69
C MET A 83 -10.80 -12.65 -24.92
N SER A 84 -10.81 -12.64 -23.58
CA SER A 84 -10.00 -13.54 -22.76
C SER A 84 -10.74 -13.95 -21.50
N PRO A 85 -10.39 -15.11 -20.90
CA PRO A 85 -11.03 -15.54 -19.67
C PRO A 85 -10.82 -14.49 -18.57
N THR A 86 -11.81 -14.32 -17.70
CA THR A 86 -11.66 -13.49 -16.51
C THR A 86 -10.49 -14.00 -15.69
N LEU A 87 -9.58 -13.10 -15.34
CA LEU A 87 -8.41 -13.44 -14.53
C LEU A 87 -8.69 -13.12 -13.07
N ASP A 88 -8.53 -14.14 -12.21
CA ASP A 88 -8.51 -13.93 -10.76
C ASP A 88 -7.27 -13.11 -10.40
N ILE A 89 -7.49 -11.98 -9.72
CA ILE A 89 -6.39 -11.18 -9.17
C ILE A 89 -6.12 -11.68 -7.75
N GLN A 90 -4.97 -12.31 -7.57
CA GLN A 90 -4.41 -12.62 -6.25
C GLN A 90 -2.98 -12.08 -6.20
N ALA A 91 -2.73 -11.15 -5.28
CA ALA A 91 -1.41 -10.57 -5.09
C ALA A 91 -1.15 -10.35 -3.61
N THR A 92 -0.02 -10.83 -3.13
CA THR A 92 0.45 -10.56 -1.76
C THR A 92 1.83 -9.95 -1.84
N HIS A 93 2.01 -8.81 -1.22
CA HIS A 93 3.29 -8.13 -1.12
C HIS A 93 3.71 -8.03 0.34
N ALA A 94 4.94 -8.48 0.65
CA ALA A 94 5.52 -8.36 1.98
C ALA A 94 6.23 -7.00 2.12
N LEU A 95 6.05 -6.34 3.25
CA LEU A 95 6.67 -5.06 3.58
C LEU A 95 7.43 -5.17 4.89
N ALA A 96 8.65 -4.63 4.92
CA ALA A 96 9.41 -4.37 6.13
C ALA A 96 9.29 -2.87 6.45
N LEU A 97 8.61 -2.55 7.55
CA LEU A 97 8.32 -1.19 7.98
C LEU A 97 9.35 -0.75 9.01
N ALA A 98 10.06 0.34 8.68
CA ALA A 98 10.95 1.03 9.61
C ALA A 98 10.35 2.41 9.90
N VAL A 99 10.12 2.70 11.18
CA VAL A 99 9.74 4.05 11.62
C VAL A 99 11.03 4.77 12.00
N PRO A 100 11.28 6.01 11.51
CA PRO A 100 12.41 6.80 11.95
C PRO A 100 12.38 6.92 13.47
N GLU A 101 13.42 6.42 14.14
CA GLU A 101 13.46 6.46 15.60
C GLU A 101 13.34 7.93 16.05
N PRO A 102 12.46 8.24 17.03
CA PRO A 102 12.31 9.60 17.52
C PRO A 102 13.65 10.16 17.99
N GLY A 103 13.76 11.48 18.17
CA GLY A 103 14.98 12.20 18.59
C GLY A 103 15.69 11.71 19.87
N SER A 104 15.33 10.57 20.42
CA SER A 104 16.08 9.73 21.37
C SER A 104 17.58 9.64 21.05
N TYR A 105 18.00 9.48 19.78
CA TYR A 105 19.44 9.53 19.47
C TYR A 105 20.03 10.93 19.67
N ALA A 106 19.30 11.98 19.28
CA ALA A 106 19.72 13.36 19.51
C ALA A 106 19.78 13.68 21.00
N MET A 107 18.82 13.18 21.79
CA MET A 107 18.79 13.31 23.26
C MET A 107 19.87 12.48 23.94
N MET A 108 20.18 11.28 23.44
CA MET A 108 21.27 10.44 23.92
C MET A 108 22.62 11.13 23.66
N LEU A 109 22.83 11.64 22.44
CA LEU A 109 24.05 12.37 22.08
C LEU A 109 24.16 13.69 22.84
N ALA A 110 23.06 14.42 23.03
CA ALA A 110 23.04 15.63 23.87
C ALA A 110 23.35 15.30 25.33
N GLY A 111 22.78 14.24 25.88
CA GLY A 111 23.07 13.76 27.25
C GLY A 111 24.53 13.35 27.44
N LEU A 112 25.10 12.59 26.50
CA LEU A 112 26.51 12.22 26.51
C LEU A 112 27.44 13.43 26.32
N GLY A 113 27.05 14.39 25.48
CA GLY A 113 27.75 15.66 25.29
C GLY A 113 27.81 16.49 26.57
N LEU A 114 26.70 16.58 27.31
CA LEU A 114 26.64 17.29 28.58
C LEU A 114 27.48 16.60 29.67
N LEU A 115 27.46 15.26 29.73
CA LEU A 115 28.26 14.48 30.69
C LEU A 115 29.76 14.64 30.44
N SER A 116 30.21 14.58 29.18
CA SER A 116 31.62 14.77 28.84
C SER A 116 32.13 16.19 29.18
N LEU A 117 31.31 17.22 28.98
CA LEU A 117 31.61 18.59 29.39
C LEU A 117 31.68 18.75 30.93
N ALA A 118 30.81 18.07 31.67
CA ALA A 118 30.79 18.12 33.13
C ALA A 118 32.03 17.46 33.76
N VAL A 119 32.47 16.32 33.20
CA VAL A 119 33.70 15.63 33.65
C VAL A 119 34.94 16.48 33.39
N ARG A 120 35.03 17.14 32.24
CA ARG A 120 36.17 17.99 31.87
C ARG A 120 36.30 19.27 32.72
N ARG A 121 35.23 19.70 33.41
CA ARG A 121 35.24 20.86 34.31
C ARG A 121 35.61 20.52 35.76
N ARG A 122 35.67 19.23 36.12
CA ARG A 122 35.93 18.76 37.50
C ARG A 122 37.32 18.16 37.70
N GLY A 123 38.04 17.83 36.63
CA GLY A 123 39.46 17.46 36.65
C GLY A 123 40.34 18.63 36.27
#